data_AF-A0A084JNY2-F1
#
_entry.id   AF-A0A084JNY2-F1
#
_cell.length_a   1.000
_cell.length_b   1.000
_cell.length_c   1.000
_cell.angle_alpha   90.00
_cell.angle_beta   90.00
_cell.angle_gamma   90.00
#
_symmetry.space_group_name_H-M   'P 1'
#
loop_
_entity.id
_entity.type
_entity.pdbx_description
1 polymer ?
#
loop_
_entity_poly.entity_id
_entity_poly.type
_entity_poly.pdbx_seq_one_letter_code
_entity_poly.pdbx_strand_id
1 'polypeptide(L)'
;MIGSAQGGIQALSRSYYANISPKEKYNEFFGFYNIFGKFSAIMGPTLISLTTAITGNARWSTLGIIPLFLIGLVIIMTLPKEQK
;
A
#
# COMPACT_ATOMS: atom_id res chain seq x y z
N MET A 1 -18.67 5.88 -1.82
CA MET A 1 -18.42 4.86 -0.78
C MET A 1 -16.97 4.36 -0.76
N ILE A 2 -16.24 4.32 -1.90
CA ILE A 2 -14.83 3.92 -1.95
C ILE A 2 -13.91 4.85 -1.13
N GLY A 3 -14.14 6.17 -1.18
CA GLY A 3 -13.33 7.15 -0.45
C GLY A 3 -13.39 6.99 1.08
N SER A 4 -14.54 6.61 1.64
CA SER A 4 -14.70 6.36 3.08
C SER A 4 -13.91 5.12 3.52
N ALA A 5 -13.97 4.04 2.72
CA ALA A 5 -13.20 2.83 2.98
C ALA A 5 -11.69 3.08 2.83
N GLN A 6 -11.26 3.78 1.78
CA GLN A 6 -9.86 4.14 1.57
C GLN A 6 -9.35 5.10 2.66
N GLY A 7 -10.17 6.03 3.12
CA GLY A 7 -9.86 6.93 4.24
C GLY A 7 -9.69 6.17 5.56
N GLY A 8 -10.60 5.22 5.85
CA GLY A 8 -10.53 4.36 7.03
C GLY A 8 -9.26 3.49 7.06
N ILE A 9 -8.93 2.84 5.95
CA ILE A 9 -7.71 2.01 5.82
C ILE A 9 -6.45 2.86 6.00
N GLN A 10 -6.39 4.04 5.38
CA GLN A 10 -5.23 4.93 5.52
C GLN A 10 -5.08 5.46 6.95
N ALA A 11 -6.18 5.80 7.63
CA ALA A 11 -6.16 6.23 9.03
C ALA A 11 -5.70 5.09 9.95
N LEU A 12 -6.20 3.87 9.74
CA LEU A 12 -5.81 2.70 10.52
C LEU A 12 -4.34 2.35 10.32
N SER A 13 -3.85 2.35 9.08
CA SER A 13 -2.44 2.11 8.75
C SER A 13 -1.51 3.08 9.50
N ARG A 14 -1.82 4.39 9.47
CA ARG A 14 -1.03 5.40 10.18
C ARG A 14 -1.07 5.21 11.69
N SER A 15 -2.26 4.94 12.26
CA SER A 15 -2.42 4.75 13.70
C SER A 15 -1.68 3.51 14.21
N TYR A 16 -1.73 2.41 13.47
CA TYR A 16 -1.00 1.19 13.80
C TYR A 16 0.52 1.40 13.75
N TYR A 17 1.02 2.07 12.70
CA TYR A 17 2.44 2.39 12.57
C TYR A 17 2.94 3.36 13.67
N ALA A 18 2.09 4.29 14.10
CA ALA A 18 2.37 5.18 15.22
C ALA A 18 2.52 4.44 16.55
N ASN A 19 1.70 3.42 16.78
CA ASN A 19 1.75 2.61 18.01
C ASN A 19 3.00 1.74 18.10
N ILE A 20 3.48 1.21 16.98
CA ILE A 20 4.68 0.35 16.93
C ILE A 20 5.98 1.17 16.95
N SER A 21 5.97 2.43 16.52
CA SER A 21 7.19 3.23 16.44
C SER A 21 7.76 3.59 17.82
N PRO A 22 9.05 3.33 18.08
CA PRO A 22 9.70 3.71 19.33
C PRO A 22 9.79 5.24 19.46
N LYS A 23 9.47 5.76 20.66
CA LYS A 23 9.35 7.21 20.94
C LYS A 23 10.63 8.00 20.63
N GLU A 24 11.79 7.40 20.85
CA GLU A 24 13.10 8.02 20.61
C GLU A 24 13.46 8.21 19.13
N LYS A 25 12.84 7.43 18.23
CA LYS A 25 13.13 7.42 16.79
C LYS A 25 11.90 7.69 15.93
N TYR A 26 10.86 8.27 16.51
CA TYR A 26 9.56 8.47 15.87
C TYR A 26 9.66 9.14 14.49
N ASN A 27 10.46 10.21 14.35
CA ASN A 27 10.66 10.90 13.07
C ASN A 27 11.35 10.05 11.99
N GLU A 28 12.26 9.16 12.38
CA GLU A 28 12.99 8.29 11.45
C GLU A 28 12.06 7.22 10.89
N PHE A 29 11.28 6.56 11.77
CA PHE A 29 10.27 5.57 11.38
C PHE A 29 9.17 6.19 10.53
N PHE A 30 8.61 7.35 10.92
CA PHE A 30 7.62 8.05 10.09
C PHE A 30 8.21 8.55 8.77
N GLY A 31 9.50 8.88 8.74
CA GLY A 31 10.25 9.17 7.52
C GLY A 31 10.19 8.01 6.54
N PHE A 32 10.51 6.79 7.01
CA PHE A 32 10.38 5.57 6.20
C PHE A 32 8.94 5.33 5.73
N TYR A 33 7.95 5.40 6.63
CA TYR A 33 6.53 5.25 6.27
C TYR A 33 6.11 6.22 5.15
N ASN A 34 6.51 7.48 5.24
CA ASN A 34 6.20 8.49 4.23
C ASN A 34 6.89 8.21 2.88
N ILE A 35 8.13 7.73 2.91
CA ILE A 35 8.86 7.32 1.70
C ILE A 35 8.11 6.18 1.00
N PHE A 36 7.75 5.11 1.72
CA PHE A 36 6.97 4.00 1.16
C PHE A 36 5.61 4.44 0.62
N GLY A 37 4.92 5.37 1.31
CA GLY A 37 3.68 5.96 0.82
C GLY A 37 3.84 6.69 -0.52
N LYS A 38 4.90 7.49 -0.66
CA LYS A 38 5.23 8.17 -1.93
C LYS A 38 5.60 7.19 -3.04
N PHE A 39 6.38 6.16 -2.72
CA PHE A 39 6.71 5.11 -3.68
C PHE A 39 5.44 4.39 -4.16
N SER A 40 4.53 4.03 -3.26
CA SER A 40 3.26 3.37 -3.63
C SER A 40 2.39 4.28 -4.53
N ALA A 41 2.39 5.59 -4.28
CA ALA A 41 1.65 6.56 -5.09
C ALA A 41 2.22 6.72 -6.51
N ILE A 42 3.51 6.42 -6.72
CA ILE A 42 4.15 6.44 -8.04
C ILE A 42 3.97 5.08 -8.73
N MET A 43 4.24 3.98 -8.02
CA MET A 43 4.20 2.62 -8.55
C MET A 43 2.83 2.22 -9.11
N GLY A 44 1.74 2.60 -8.43
CA GLY A 44 0.38 2.28 -8.89
C GLY A 44 0.09 2.82 -10.30
N PRO A 45 0.16 4.15 -10.51
CA PRO A 45 0.02 4.77 -11.83
C PRO A 45 1.04 4.25 -12.86
N THR A 46 2.29 4.02 -12.47
CA THR A 46 3.31 3.48 -13.38
C THR A 46 2.92 2.08 -13.89
N LEU A 47 2.45 1.20 -13.02
CA LEU A 47 2.02 -0.15 -13.40
C LEU A 47 0.79 -0.12 -14.31
N ILE A 48 -0.19 0.74 -14.00
CA ILE A 48 -1.37 0.97 -14.85
C ILE A 48 -0.94 1.50 -16.22
N SER A 49 -0.05 2.51 -16.25
CA SER A 49 0.43 3.11 -17.49
C SER A 49 1.18 2.09 -18.35
N LEU A 50 2.07 1.29 -17.75
CA LEU A 50 2.84 0.25 -18.45
C LEU A 50 1.93 -0.85 -19.01
N THR A 51 0.98 -1.35 -18.20
CA THR A 51 0.03 -2.38 -18.65
C THR A 51 -0.92 -1.85 -19.73
N THR A 52 -1.32 -0.59 -19.65
CA THR A 52 -2.10 0.09 -20.70
C THR A 52 -1.28 0.23 -21.99
N ALA A 53 0.00 0.62 -21.90
CA ALA A 53 0.88 0.78 -23.05
C ALA A 53 1.11 -0.55 -23.79
N ILE A 54 1.23 -1.66 -23.06
CA ILE A 54 1.42 -3.00 -23.66
C ILE A 54 0.12 -3.56 -24.23
N THR A 55 -1.01 -3.40 -23.51
CA THR A 55 -2.29 -4.01 -23.90
C THR A 55 -3.06 -3.16 -24.92
N GLY A 56 -2.69 -1.87 -25.07
CA GLY A 56 -3.38 -0.90 -25.92
C GLY A 56 -4.79 -0.51 -25.43
N ASN A 57 -5.24 -1.05 -24.29
CA ASN A 57 -6.59 -0.87 -23.78
C ASN A 57 -6.60 -0.70 -22.25
N ALA A 58 -7.01 0.48 -21.80
CA ALA A 58 -7.06 0.86 -20.39
C ALA A 58 -7.95 -0.06 -19.54
N ARG A 59 -8.95 -0.72 -20.14
CA ARG A 59 -9.86 -1.61 -19.40
C ARG A 59 -9.16 -2.86 -18.88
N TRP A 60 -8.18 -3.37 -19.62
CA TRP A 60 -7.37 -4.52 -19.22
C TRP A 60 -6.29 -4.14 -18.20
N SER A 61 -5.91 -2.87 -18.13
CA SER A 61 -4.90 -2.39 -17.19
C SER A 61 -5.32 -2.49 -15.72
N THR A 62 -6.62 -2.35 -15.41
CA THR A 62 -7.15 -2.60 -14.06
C THR A 62 -6.83 -4.01 -13.56
N LEU A 63 -6.82 -5.02 -14.45
CA LEU A 63 -6.45 -6.39 -14.07
C LEU A 63 -4.96 -6.51 -13.75
N GLY A 64 -4.11 -5.62 -14.26
CA GLY A 64 -2.69 -5.54 -13.96
C GLY A 64 -2.38 -5.22 -12.50
N ILE A 65 -3.34 -4.68 -11.74
CA ILE A 65 -3.19 -4.41 -10.31
C ILE A 65 -3.46 -5.66 -9.45
N ILE A 66 -4.17 -6.67 -9.99
CA ILE A 66 -4.47 -7.94 -9.28
C ILE A 66 -3.20 -8.62 -8.73
N PRO A 67 -2.10 -8.81 -9.49
CA PRO A 67 -0.90 -9.42 -8.93
C PRO A 67 -0.33 -8.61 -7.74
N LEU A 68 -0.45 -7.28 -7.74
CA LEU A 68 0.00 -6.44 -6.64
C LEU A 68 -0.82 -6.70 -5.36
N PHE A 69 -2.14 -6.86 -5.49
CA PHE A 69 -3.00 -7.24 -4.37
C PHE A 69 -2.73 -8.67 -3.89
N LEU A 70 -2.49 -9.62 -4.78
CA LEU A 70 -2.16 -10.99 -4.42
C LEU A 70 -0.86 -11.05 -3.63
N ILE A 71 0.18 -10.35 -4.08
CA ILE A 71 1.46 -10.26 -3.36
C ILE A 71 1.24 -9.65 -1.97
N GLY A 72 0.51 -8.53 -1.87
CA GLY A 72 0.21 -7.91 -0.58
C GLY A 72 -0.58 -8.82 0.36
N LEU A 73 -1.55 -9.57 -0.18
CA LEU A 73 -2.35 -10.52 0.59
C LEU A 73 -1.51 -11.70 1.10
N VAL A 74 -0.64 -12.27 0.27
CA VAL A 74 0.29 -13.33 0.66
C VAL A 74 1.21 -12.84 1.78
N ILE A 75 1.79 -11.64 1.65
CA ILE A 75 2.65 -11.05 2.69
C ILE A 75 1.90 -10.93 4.01
N ILE A 76 0.66 -10.42 3.99
CA ILE A 76 -0.17 -10.29 5.21
C ILE A 76 -0.48 -11.67 5.80
N MET A 77 -0.76 -12.68 4.98
CA MET A 77 -1.03 -14.04 5.46
C MET A 77 0.22 -14.70 6.08
N THR A 78 1.41 -14.35 5.61
CA THR A 78 2.68 -14.84 6.17
C THR A 78 3.12 -14.09 7.42
N LEU A 79 2.51 -12.94 7.74
CA LEU A 79 2.85 -12.22 8.96
C LEU A 79 2.42 -13.04 10.19
N PRO A 80 3.32 -13.20 11.19
CA PRO A 80 2.93 -13.82 12.45
C PRO A 80 1.79 -13.02 13.06
N LYS A 81 0.71 -13.71 13.43
CA LYS A 81 -0.41 -13.08 14.13
C LYS A 81 0.13 -12.50 15.43
N GLU A 82 -0.01 -11.20 15.61
CA GLU A 82 0.31 -10.52 16.86
C GLU A 82 -0.39 -11.27 17.99
N GLN A 83 0.40 -11.99 18.78
CA GLN A 83 -0.04 -12.70 19.97
C GLN A 83 -0.34 -11.62 20.99
N LYS A 84 -1.63 -11.36 21.19
CA LYS A 84 -2.11 -10.48 22.26
C LYS A 84 -1.86 -11.12 23.62
#